data_AF-A0A1E2RVB4-F1
#
_entry.id   AF-A0A1E2RVB4-F1
#
_cell.length_a   1.000
_cell.length_b   1.000
_cell.length_c   1.000
_cell.angle_alpha   90.00
_cell.angle_beta   90.00
_cell.angle_gamma   90.00
#
_symmetry.space_group_name_H-M   'P 1'
#
loop_
_entity.id
_entity.type
_entity.pdbx_description
1 polymer ?
#
loop_
_entity_poly.entity_id
_entity_poly.type
_entity_poly.pdbx_seq_one_letter_code
_entity_poly.pdbx_strand_id
1 'polypeptide(L)' 'MSEGRLTYRIEVWPDDASEIHETLASASEPKVAHAAYEEALRQRPGRFVVLRKKGRVLAKSRDG' A
#
# COMPACT_ATOMS: atom_id res chain seq x y z
N MET A 1 9.68 -19.36 6.88
CA MET A 1 9.17 -18.49 5.79
C MET A 1 10.06 -17.27 5.75
N SER A 2 10.83 -17.07 4.68
CA SER A 2 11.82 -15.98 4.64
C SER A 2 11.10 -14.65 4.37
N GLU A 3 11.02 -13.78 5.38
CA GLU A 3 10.49 -12.41 5.26
C GLU A 3 11.30 -11.48 4.33
N GLY A 4 12.36 -11.98 3.69
CA GLY A 4 13.37 -11.18 2.98
C GLY A 4 13.01 -10.69 1.57
N ARG A 5 11.85 -11.01 0.98
CA ARG A 5 11.58 -10.72 -0.45
C ARG A 5 10.44 -9.74 -0.73
N LEU A 6 9.52 -9.54 0.23
CA LEU A 6 8.33 -8.71 0.06
C LEU A 6 8.69 -7.23 0.23
N THR A 7 9.14 -6.62 -0.86
CA THR A 7 9.68 -5.25 -0.88
C THR A 7 8.58 -4.19 -1.00
N TYR A 8 7.42 -4.56 -1.54
CA TYR A 8 6.26 -3.68 -1.70
C TYR A 8 5.22 -3.97 -0.63
N ARG A 9 4.59 -2.91 -0.12
CA ARG A 9 3.48 -2.98 0.84
C ARG A 9 2.35 -2.08 0.38
N ILE A 10 1.14 -2.59 0.50
CA ILE A 10 -0.11 -1.86 0.29
C ILE A 10 -0.68 -1.63 1.67
N GLU A 11 -0.75 -0.38 2.09
CA GLU A 11 -1.09 0.01 3.46
C GLU A 11 -2.32 0.91 3.46
N VAL A 12 -3.16 0.78 4.48
CA VAL A 12 -4.22 1.73 4.80
C VAL A 12 -3.74 2.60 5.94
N TRP A 13 -3.95 3.90 5.77
CA TRP A 13 -3.59 4.92 6.73
C TRP A 13 -4.87 5.63 7.20
N PRO A 14 -4.87 6.17 8.43
CA PRO A 14 -5.91 7.07 8.90
C PRO A 14 -5.87 8.38 8.10
N ASP A 15 -6.94 9.17 8.22
CA ASP A 15 -7.10 10.43 7.48
C ASP A 15 -5.96 11.41 7.80
N ASP A 16 -5.56 11.50 9.07
CA ASP A 16 -4.45 12.31 9.56
C ASP A 16 -3.05 11.79 9.17
N ALA A 17 -2.95 10.66 8.46
CA ALA A 17 -1.71 10.03 8.02
C ALA A 17 -0.65 9.83 9.13
N SER A 18 -1.08 9.73 10.39
CA SER A 18 -0.20 9.67 11.57
C SER A 18 0.60 8.37 11.64
N GLU A 19 -0.05 7.23 11.46
CA GLU A 19 0.56 5.91 11.53
C GLU A 19 -0.12 4.92 10.58
N ILE A 20 0.57 3.81 10.27
CA ILE A 20 -0.02 2.75 9.46
C ILE A 20 -1.14 2.09 10.27
N HIS A 21 -2.37 2.14 9.78
CA HIS A 21 -3.49 1.46 10.42
C HIS A 21 -3.48 -0.04 10.07
N GLU A 22 -3.25 -0.39 8.79
CA GLU A 22 -3.31 -1.77 8.32
C GLU A 22 -2.34 -1.99 7.14
N THR A 23 -1.69 -3.16 7.07
CA THR A 23 -1.02 -3.62 5.83
C THR A 23 -1.92 -4.65 5.15
N LEU A 24 -2.50 -4.29 3.99
CA LEU A 24 -3.44 -5.13 3.25
C LEU A 24 -2.75 -6.28 2.53
N ALA A 25 -1.61 -6.00 1.92
CA ALA A 25 -0.88 -6.95 1.10
C ALA A 25 0.60 -6.57 1.02
N SER A 26 1.41 -7.56 0.68
CA SER A 26 2.80 -7.35 0.35
C SER A 26 3.20 -8.20 -0.86
N ALA A 27 4.13 -7.69 -1.66
CA ALA A 27 4.54 -8.32 -2.91
C ALA A 27 6.04 -8.14 -3.15
N SER A 28 6.62 -9.06 -3.93
CA SER A 28 8.01 -8.96 -4.39
C SER A 28 8.11 -8.34 -5.78
N GLU A 29 7.02 -8.40 -6.55
CA GLU A 29 6.97 -7.96 -7.95
C GLU A 29 6.20 -6.64 -8.09
N PRO A 30 6.73 -5.66 -8.83
CA PRO A 30 6.10 -4.34 -8.95
C PRO A 30 4.72 -4.38 -9.62
N LYS A 31 4.54 -5.24 -10.64
CA LYS A 31 3.27 -5.37 -11.35
C LYS A 31 2.17 -5.91 -10.44
N VAL A 32 2.49 -6.94 -9.65
CA VAL A 32 1.56 -7.52 -8.68
C VAL A 32 1.22 -6.49 -7.59
N ALA A 33 2.22 -5.75 -7.10
CA ALA A 33 2.01 -4.71 -6.10
C ALA A 33 1.07 -3.60 -6.61
N HIS A 34 1.22 -3.20 -7.88
CA HIS A 34 0.37 -2.18 -8.48
C HIS A 34 -1.07 -2.68 -8.68
N ALA A 35 -1.25 -3.91 -9.18
CA ALA A 35 -2.58 -4.50 -9.33
C ALA A 35 -3.29 -4.63 -7.98
N ALA A 36 -2.59 -5.05 -6.92
CA ALA A 36 -3.12 -5.13 -5.57
C ALA A 36 -3.48 -3.73 -5.00
N TYR A 37 -2.69 -2.71 -5.32
CA TYR A 37 -2.99 -1.34 -4.95
C TYR A 37 -4.27 -0.84 -5.63
N GLU A 38 -4.39 -0.99 -6.95
CA GLU A 38 -5.60 -0.58 -7.68
C GLU A 38 -6.85 -1.30 -7.16
N GLU A 39 -6.73 -2.58 -6.84
CA GLU A 39 -7.83 -3.34 -6.29
C GLU A 39 -8.21 -2.88 -4.87
N ALA A 40 -7.22 -2.56 -4.04
CA ALA A 40 -7.45 -1.96 -2.74
C ALA A 40 -8.20 -0.61 -2.85
N LEU A 41 -7.91 0.20 -3.87
CA LEU A 41 -8.67 1.43 -4.13
C LEU A 41 -10.15 1.15 -4.45
N ARG A 42 -10.42 0.16 -5.32
CA ARG A 42 -11.79 -0.21 -5.71
C ARG A 42 -12.60 -0.74 -4.53
N GLN A 43 -12.00 -1.59 -3.70
CA GLN A 43 -12.68 -2.21 -2.57
C GLN A 43 -12.86 -1.27 -1.38
N ARG A 44 -12.10 -0.17 -1.29
CA ARG A 44 -12.05 0.72 -0.13
C ARG A 44 -12.21 2.19 -0.52
N PRO A 45 -13.36 2.57 -1.11
CA PRO A 45 -13.61 3.96 -1.44
C PRO A 45 -13.50 4.85 -0.19
N GLY A 46 -12.83 5.99 -0.33
CA GLY A 46 -12.64 6.96 0.76
C GLY A 46 -11.56 6.62 1.78
N ARG A 47 -10.90 5.46 1.70
CA ARG A 47 -9.74 5.16 2.55
C ARG A 47 -8.45 5.69 1.93
N PHE A 48 -7.54 6.16 2.79
CA PHE A 48 -6.20 6.56 2.36
C PHE A 48 -5.33 5.30 2.20
N VAL A 49 -5.10 4.91 0.95
CA VAL A 49 -4.33 3.71 0.60
C VAL A 49 -3.00 4.14 0.02
N VAL A 50 -1.92 3.52 0.47
CA VAL A 50 -0.55 3.84 0.09
C VAL A 50 0.13 2.58 -0.44
N LEU A 51 0.68 2.68 -1.65
CA LEU A 51 1.66 1.71 -2.17
C LEU A 51 3.06 2.24 -1.87
N ARG A 52 3.83 1.46 -1.12
CA ARG A 52 5.21 1.82 -0.82
C ARG A 52 6.18 0.67 -1.08
N LYS A 53 7.45 1.03 -1.21
CA LYS A 53 8.56 0.09 -1.29
C LYS A 53 9.62 0.49 -0.28
N LYS A 54 9.86 -0.37 0.71
CA LYS A 54 10.71 -0.04 1.86
C LYS A 54 10.27 1.30 2.49
N GLY A 55 11.15 2.29 2.59
CA GLY A 55 10.85 3.62 3.14
C GLY A 55 10.27 4.64 2.17
N ARG A 56 9.98 4.27 0.90
CA ARG A 56 9.53 5.23 -0.12
C ARG A 56 8.10 4.97 -0.57
N VAL A 57 7.27 6.01 -0.55
CA VAL A 57 5.93 6.00 -1.17
C VAL A 57 6.07 6.04 -2.69
N LEU A 58 5.39 5.11 -3.36
CA LEU A 58 5.37 5.00 -4.82
C LEU A 58 4.06 5.52 -5.41
N ALA A 59 2.94 5.27 -4.74
CA ALA A 59 1.63 5.81 -5.07
C ALA A 59 0.80 5.94 -3.81
N LYS A 60 -0.18 6.85 -3.84
CA LYS A 60 -1.14 7.04 -2.75
C LYS A 60 -2.45 7.56 -3.31
N SER A 61 -3.56 7.19 -2.68
CA SER A 61 -4.91 7.48 -3.19
C SER A 61 -5.32 8.94 -3.04
N ARG A 62 -4.53 9.71 -2.30
CA ARG A 62 -4.69 11.16 -2.14
C ARG A 62 -3.33 11.84 -2.32
N ASP A 63 -3.29 12.83 -3.21
CA ASP A 63 -2.36 13.95 -3.12
C ASP A 63 -3.07 15.20 -3.69
N GLY A 64 -3.29 16.20 -2.82
CA GLY A 64 -4.33 17.22 -2.92
C GLY A 64 -5.25 17.17 -1.72
#